data_AF-A0A1T1HH76-F1
#
_entry.id   AF-A0A1T1HH76-F1
#
_cell.length_a   1.000
_cell.length_b   1.000
_cell.length_c   1.000
_cell.angle_alpha   90.00
_cell.angle_beta   90.00
_cell.angle_gamma   90.00
#
_symmetry.space_group_name_H-M   'P 1'
#
loop_
_entity.id
_entity.type
_entity.pdbx_description
1 polymer ?
#
loop_
_entity_poly.entity_id
_entity_poly.type
_entity_poly.pdbx_seq_one_letter_code
_entity_poly.pdbx_strand_id
1 'polypeptide(L)'
;MPDAGGPNLSWSVSRSRFLMGNQSGSVNSPPGLGLALNHTFRIYGLTNALRQAHLLAQCFKESGALKWTAELGDADYFRKMYEAYSPQEAAYDFDNRHQWLSTMGFLKNRDRPTYIAQRPGEIHNKALSGGNTQPGDGARFRGRGLIHLTWRSGYRDYGVFRNRDFTTDPNPELVQSDAATAAHSAGYFWALKRINTEADRGAADNDVRNCFRLVGGAGGLPERQQFFRYVYFILNDVPTMPMENGLRRQLEE
;
A
#
# COMPACT_ATOMS: atom_id res chain seq x y z
N MET A 1 14.30 23.37 15.10
CA MET A 1 13.80 22.88 13.81
C MET A 1 12.33 22.53 13.99
N PRO A 2 11.39 23.24 13.35
CA PRO A 2 10.00 22.82 13.34
C PRO A 2 9.88 21.56 12.47
N ASP A 3 9.76 20.43 13.17
CA ASP A 3 9.19 19.15 12.77
C ASP A 3 9.48 18.62 11.35
N ALA A 4 10.37 17.62 11.30
CA ALA A 4 10.39 16.64 10.22
C ALA A 4 9.04 15.90 10.17
N GLY A 5 8.08 16.46 9.43
CA GLY A 5 6.71 15.94 9.31
C GLY A 5 5.66 16.96 8.82
N GLY A 6 5.98 18.25 8.79
CA GLY A 6 4.97 19.28 8.45
C GLY A 6 3.99 19.53 9.60
N PRO A 7 3.08 20.51 9.47
CA PRO A 7 2.31 21.06 10.59
C PRO A 7 1.23 20.11 11.15
N ASN A 8 1.01 18.93 10.54
CA ASN A 8 -0.06 18.01 10.91
C ASN A 8 0.41 16.67 11.50
N LEU A 9 1.63 16.21 11.16
CA LEU A 9 2.21 15.00 11.75
C LEU A 9 3.47 15.37 12.51
N SER A 10 3.37 15.51 13.83
CA SER A 10 4.51 15.89 14.65
C SER A 10 5.62 14.84 14.59
N TRP A 11 6.86 15.26 14.85
CA TRP A 11 7.98 14.32 15.01
C TRP A 11 7.68 13.24 16.05
N SER A 12 7.01 13.60 17.16
CA SER A 12 6.64 12.65 18.20
C SER A 12 5.69 11.58 17.70
N VAL A 13 4.69 11.93 16.88
CA VAL A 13 3.76 10.95 16.29
C VAL A 13 4.48 10.08 15.27
N SER A 14 5.27 10.67 14.36
CA SER A 14 6.05 9.94 13.36
C SER A 14 6.99 8.93 14.01
N ARG A 15 7.74 9.37 15.03
CA ARG A 15 8.65 8.51 15.81
C ARG A 15 7.88 7.41 16.55
N SER A 16 6.72 7.73 17.12
CA SER A 16 5.86 6.74 17.78
C SER A 16 5.41 5.66 16.80
N ARG A 17 4.88 6.02 15.62
CA ARG A 17 4.47 5.03 14.60
C ARG A 17 5.63 4.14 14.15
N PHE A 18 6.83 4.70 14.03
CA PHE A 18 8.02 3.95 13.60
C PHE A 18 8.53 2.94 14.65
N LEU A 19 8.41 3.28 15.94
CA LEU A 19 8.96 2.49 17.04
C LEU A 19 7.91 1.63 17.75
N MET A 20 6.77 2.25 18.09
CA MET A 20 5.70 1.68 18.91
C MET A 20 4.49 1.23 18.07
N GLY A 21 4.46 1.56 16.78
CA GLY A 21 3.30 1.32 15.92
C GLY A 21 2.17 2.31 16.20
N ASN A 22 0.98 1.99 15.70
CA ASN A 22 -0.23 2.79 15.87
C ASN A 22 -1.36 1.88 16.34
N GLN A 23 -1.89 2.14 17.54
CA GLN A 23 -2.97 1.35 18.15
C GLN A 23 -4.30 2.14 18.23
N SER A 24 -4.36 3.33 17.61
CA SER A 24 -5.57 4.16 17.59
C SER A 24 -6.43 3.82 16.36
N GLY A 25 -7.41 2.93 16.53
CA GLY A 25 -8.41 2.62 15.49
C GLY A 25 -8.78 1.14 15.38
N SER A 26 -9.53 0.79 14.33
CA SER A 26 -9.97 -0.58 14.01
C SER A 26 -8.93 -1.39 13.22
N VAL A 27 -7.91 -0.73 12.66
CA VAL A 27 -6.75 -1.35 12.01
C VAL A 27 -5.51 -0.68 12.58
N ASN A 28 -4.50 -1.47 12.92
CA ASN A 28 -3.31 -0.97 13.63
C ASN A 28 -2.05 -1.18 12.80
N SER A 29 -0.97 -0.47 13.16
CA SER A 29 0.37 -0.80 12.71
C SER A 29 1.18 -1.38 13.88
N PRO A 30 1.97 -2.44 13.65
CA PRO A 30 2.65 -3.16 14.71
C PRO A 30 3.86 -2.37 15.24
N PRO A 31 4.26 -2.57 16.51
CA PRO A 31 5.50 -2.01 17.04
C PRO A 31 6.73 -2.58 16.33
N GLY A 32 7.82 -1.82 16.29
CA GLY A 32 9.11 -2.28 15.77
C GLY A 32 9.27 -2.21 14.25
N LEU A 33 8.37 -1.53 13.53
CA LEU A 33 8.46 -1.37 12.06
C LEU A 33 9.80 -0.79 11.61
N GLY A 34 10.38 0.15 12.35
CA GLY A 34 11.67 0.73 12.02
C GLY A 34 12.81 -0.28 12.00
N LEU A 35 12.87 -1.16 13.00
CA LEU A 35 13.86 -2.22 13.04
C LEU A 35 13.61 -3.24 11.92
N ALA A 36 12.35 -3.62 11.71
CA ALA A 36 11.96 -4.55 10.66
C ALA A 36 12.31 -4.05 9.24
N LEU A 37 12.13 -2.75 8.98
CA LEU A 37 12.54 -2.11 7.73
C LEU A 37 14.06 -2.17 7.56
N ASN A 38 14.85 -1.89 8.60
CA ASN A 38 16.32 -1.98 8.54
C ASN A 38 16.79 -3.41 8.19
N HIS A 39 16.16 -4.44 8.76
CA HIS A 39 16.45 -5.83 8.37
C HIS A 39 16.06 -6.10 6.91
N THR A 40 14.89 -5.64 6.49
CA THR A 40 14.39 -5.78 5.12
C THR A 40 15.35 -5.13 4.12
N PHE A 41 15.92 -3.96 4.43
CA PHE A 41 16.88 -3.31 3.54
C PHE A 41 18.10 -4.18 3.27
N ARG A 42 18.61 -4.87 4.30
CA ARG A 42 19.76 -5.77 4.18
C ARG A 42 19.42 -7.01 3.36
N ILE A 43 18.27 -7.64 3.64
CA ILE A 43 17.83 -8.88 2.97
C ILE A 43 17.65 -8.65 1.46
N TYR A 44 17.08 -7.51 1.06
CA TYR A 44 16.71 -7.23 -0.32
C TYR A 44 17.67 -6.31 -1.08
N GLY A 45 18.87 -6.06 -0.54
CA GLY A 45 19.90 -5.28 -1.22
C GLY A 45 19.54 -3.81 -1.43
N LEU A 46 18.77 -3.22 -0.51
CA LEU A 46 18.43 -1.78 -0.51
C LEU A 46 19.53 -1.04 0.25
N THR A 47 20.75 -1.09 -0.30
CA THR A 47 21.99 -0.72 0.40
C THR A 47 22.37 0.75 0.30
N ASN A 48 21.65 1.55 -0.48
CA ASN A 48 21.91 2.97 -0.67
C ASN A 48 20.66 3.80 -0.37
N ALA A 49 20.87 5.10 -0.10
CA ALA A 49 19.82 6.05 0.24
C ALA A 49 18.74 6.13 -0.84
N LEU A 50 19.11 5.97 -2.12
CA LEU A 50 18.21 6.09 -3.26
C LEU A 50 17.16 4.97 -3.27
N ARG A 51 17.60 3.72 -3.18
CA ARG A 51 16.74 2.53 -3.10
C ARG A 51 15.85 2.56 -1.86
N GLN A 52 16.42 2.93 -0.72
CA GLN A 52 15.69 3.03 0.54
C GLN A 52 14.59 4.10 0.47
N ALA A 53 14.91 5.28 -0.07
CA ALA A 53 13.96 6.36 -0.26
C ALA A 53 12.83 5.98 -1.21
N HIS A 54 13.15 5.33 -2.34
CA HIS A 54 12.14 4.85 -3.28
C HIS A 54 11.18 3.85 -2.64
N LEU A 55 11.69 2.86 -1.89
CA LEU A 55 10.82 1.91 -1.18
C LEU A 55 9.97 2.60 -0.12
N LEU A 56 10.59 3.39 0.76
CA LEU A 56 9.91 4.06 1.87
C LEU A 56 8.83 5.02 1.39
N ALA A 57 9.04 5.71 0.27
CA ALA A 57 8.03 6.57 -0.33
C ALA A 57 6.75 5.82 -0.71
N GLN A 58 6.89 4.60 -1.25
CA GLN A 58 5.76 3.74 -1.56
C GLN A 58 5.09 3.26 -0.27
N CYS A 59 5.88 2.73 0.68
CA CYS A 59 5.38 2.27 1.97
C CYS A 59 4.57 3.37 2.69
N PHE A 60 5.10 4.59 2.76
CA PHE A 60 4.44 5.70 3.44
C PHE A 60 3.14 6.11 2.77
N LYS A 61 3.06 6.12 1.43
CA LYS A 61 1.79 6.40 0.78
C LYS A 61 0.74 5.32 1.04
N GLU A 62 1.11 4.04 0.90
CA GLU A 62 0.17 2.93 1.06
C GLU A 62 -0.34 2.78 2.50
N SER A 63 0.54 3.01 3.48
CA SER A 63 0.23 2.81 4.91
C SER A 63 -0.33 4.05 5.62
N GLY A 64 -0.53 5.15 4.91
CA GLY A 64 -0.89 6.44 5.52
C GLY A 64 0.19 6.94 6.50
N ALA A 65 1.45 6.94 6.06
CA ALA A 65 2.63 7.20 6.89
C ALA A 65 2.69 6.29 8.13
N LEU A 66 2.65 4.97 7.88
CA LEU A 66 2.70 3.89 8.88
C LEU A 66 1.56 3.90 9.90
N LYS A 67 0.43 4.54 9.58
CA LYS A 67 -0.78 4.54 10.42
C LYS A 67 -1.45 3.17 10.38
N TRP A 68 -1.46 2.53 9.21
CA TRP A 68 -2.16 1.27 8.97
C TRP A 68 -1.24 0.26 8.26
N THR A 69 -1.47 -1.03 8.50
CA THR A 69 -0.80 -2.13 7.76
C THR A 69 -1.79 -3.09 7.13
N ALA A 70 -3.04 -2.67 6.99
CA ALA A 70 -4.05 -3.37 6.23
C ALA A 70 -4.98 -2.36 5.57
N GLU A 71 -5.54 -2.79 4.44
CA GLU A 71 -6.58 -2.07 3.75
C GLU A 71 -7.81 -1.88 4.66
N LEU A 72 -8.39 -0.69 4.63
CA LEU A 72 -9.58 -0.34 5.39
C LEU A 72 -10.83 -0.71 4.59
N GLY A 73 -11.82 -1.29 5.26
CA GLY A 73 -13.07 -1.70 4.64
C GLY A 73 -13.86 -2.62 5.58
N ASP A 74 -15.16 -2.74 5.30
CA ASP A 74 -16.02 -3.74 5.95
C ASP A 74 -16.07 -5.03 5.12
N ALA A 75 -16.80 -6.03 5.61
CA ALA A 75 -16.94 -7.31 4.92
C ALA A 75 -17.63 -7.17 3.55
N ASP A 76 -18.58 -6.24 3.40
CA ASP A 76 -19.27 -6.00 2.13
C ASP A 76 -18.32 -5.40 1.10
N TYR A 77 -17.52 -4.41 1.50
CA TYR A 77 -16.47 -3.81 0.68
C TYR A 77 -15.49 -4.86 0.16
N PHE A 78 -14.93 -5.68 1.05
CA PHE A 78 -13.94 -6.69 0.62
C PHE A 78 -14.57 -7.76 -0.25
N ARG A 79 -15.80 -8.20 0.03
CA ARG A 79 -16.51 -9.12 -0.87
C ARG A 79 -16.66 -8.50 -2.26
N LYS A 80 -17.16 -7.27 -2.36
CA LYS A 80 -17.39 -6.59 -3.64
C LYS A 80 -16.11 -6.26 -4.41
N MET A 81 -14.97 -6.09 -3.73
CA MET A 81 -13.69 -5.76 -4.39
C MET A 81 -12.82 -6.98 -4.69
N TYR A 82 -12.97 -8.08 -3.96
CA TYR A 82 -12.04 -9.22 -4.00
C TYR A 82 -12.68 -10.60 -4.18
N GLU A 83 -14.01 -10.70 -4.24
CA GLU A 83 -14.69 -12.01 -4.24
C GLU A 83 -15.89 -12.07 -5.18
N ALA A 84 -16.95 -11.30 -4.89
CA ALA A 84 -18.21 -11.38 -5.60
C ALA A 84 -18.96 -10.04 -5.60
N TYR A 85 -19.48 -9.64 -6.77
CA TYR A 85 -20.26 -8.42 -6.94
C TYR A 85 -21.36 -8.66 -7.97
N SER A 86 -22.63 -8.45 -7.59
CA SER A 86 -23.77 -8.76 -8.47
C SER A 86 -24.19 -7.57 -9.34
N PRO A 87 -24.92 -7.78 -10.46
CA PRO A 87 -25.51 -6.69 -11.24
C PRO A 87 -26.47 -5.80 -10.43
N GLN A 88 -27.23 -6.38 -9.50
CA GLN A 88 -28.14 -5.65 -8.63
C GLN A 88 -27.38 -4.73 -7.66
N GLU A 89 -26.26 -5.22 -7.11
CA GLU A 89 -25.37 -4.43 -6.27
C GLU A 89 -24.68 -3.32 -7.07
N ALA A 90 -24.26 -3.62 -8.30
CA ALA A 90 -23.70 -2.62 -9.20
C ALA A 90 -24.72 -1.51 -9.52
N ALA A 91 -25.99 -1.86 -9.76
CA ALA A 91 -27.05 -0.90 -9.95
C ALA A 91 -27.25 -0.02 -8.71
N TYR A 92 -27.35 -0.65 -7.54
CA TYR A 92 -27.51 0.05 -6.27
C TYR A 92 -26.35 1.01 -5.98
N ASP A 93 -25.10 0.55 -6.11
CA ASP A 93 -23.92 1.38 -5.85
C ASP A 93 -23.79 2.51 -6.89
N PHE A 94 -24.16 2.27 -8.16
CA PHE A 94 -24.17 3.34 -9.17
C PHE A 94 -25.10 4.48 -8.76
N ASP A 95 -26.29 4.15 -8.23
CA ASP A 95 -27.31 5.13 -7.87
C ASP A 95 -27.05 5.79 -6.51
N ASN A 96 -26.46 5.07 -5.56
CA ASN A 96 -26.32 5.52 -4.16
C ASN A 96 -24.89 5.92 -3.78
N ARG A 97 -23.88 5.49 -4.54
CA ARG A 97 -22.45 5.75 -4.28
C ARG A 97 -21.73 6.35 -5.49
N HIS A 98 -22.48 7.05 -6.36
CA HIS A 98 -21.98 7.59 -7.62
C HIS A 98 -20.68 8.41 -7.48
N GLN A 99 -20.65 9.34 -6.52
CA GLN A 99 -19.48 10.19 -6.30
C GLN A 99 -18.25 9.37 -5.91
N TRP A 100 -18.41 8.38 -5.05
CA TRP A 100 -17.32 7.49 -4.63
C TRP A 100 -16.80 6.65 -5.80
N LEU A 101 -17.70 6.07 -6.60
CA LEU A 101 -17.34 5.31 -7.80
C LEU A 101 -16.60 6.18 -8.83
N SER A 102 -17.02 7.44 -8.99
CA SER A 102 -16.37 8.42 -9.85
C SER A 102 -14.96 8.74 -9.37
N THR A 103 -14.78 9.05 -8.08
CA THR A 103 -13.47 9.32 -7.47
C THR A 103 -12.51 8.15 -7.61
N MET A 104 -13.00 6.92 -7.43
CA MET A 104 -12.21 5.69 -7.60
C MET A 104 -11.92 5.36 -9.09
N GLY A 105 -12.49 6.12 -10.03
CA GLY A 105 -12.31 5.92 -11.47
C GLY A 105 -13.09 4.73 -12.04
N PHE A 106 -13.98 4.10 -11.26
CA PHE A 106 -14.76 2.93 -11.70
C PHE A 106 -15.82 3.28 -12.75
N LEU A 107 -16.21 4.55 -12.86
CA LEU A 107 -17.15 5.06 -13.86
C LEU A 107 -16.48 5.62 -15.11
N LYS A 108 -15.14 5.57 -15.19
CA LYS A 108 -14.40 6.16 -16.32
C LYS A 108 -14.86 5.50 -17.64
N ASN A 109 -15.44 6.32 -18.52
CA ASN A 109 -15.99 5.91 -19.81
C ASN A 109 -17.12 4.87 -19.69
N ARG A 110 -17.92 4.89 -18.61
CA ARG A 110 -19.04 3.97 -18.41
C ARG A 110 -20.29 4.74 -18.00
N ASP A 111 -21.37 4.53 -18.74
CA ASP A 111 -22.71 4.88 -18.29
C ASP A 111 -23.27 3.79 -17.35
N ARG A 112 -24.47 4.01 -16.83
CA ARG A 112 -25.11 3.08 -15.88
C ARG A 112 -25.27 1.66 -16.45
N PRO A 113 -25.88 1.44 -17.64
CA PRO A 113 -25.98 0.10 -18.21
C PRO A 113 -24.63 -0.58 -18.41
N THR A 114 -23.64 0.17 -18.92
CA THR A 114 -22.28 -0.36 -19.15
C THR A 114 -21.61 -0.77 -17.84
N TYR A 115 -21.71 0.05 -16.79
CA TYR A 115 -21.15 -0.27 -15.47
C TYR A 115 -21.76 -1.55 -14.88
N ILE A 116 -23.08 -1.67 -14.91
CA ILE A 116 -23.82 -2.83 -14.39
C ILE A 116 -23.46 -4.11 -15.15
N ALA A 117 -23.28 -4.03 -16.47
CA ALA A 117 -22.94 -5.18 -17.28
C ALA A 117 -21.48 -5.65 -17.11
N GLN A 118 -20.53 -4.70 -16.97
CA GLN A 118 -19.10 -5.02 -16.98
C GLN A 118 -18.54 -5.32 -15.59
N ARG A 119 -18.89 -4.51 -14.58
CA ARG A 119 -18.19 -4.50 -13.30
C ARG A 119 -18.28 -5.82 -12.52
N PRO A 120 -19.44 -6.51 -12.45
CA PRO A 120 -19.54 -7.85 -11.86
C PRO A 120 -18.54 -8.85 -12.45
N GLY A 121 -18.45 -8.91 -13.78
CA GLY A 121 -17.55 -9.83 -14.49
C GLY A 121 -16.07 -9.49 -14.26
N GLU A 122 -15.72 -8.21 -14.18
CA GLU A 122 -14.36 -7.78 -13.84
C GLU A 122 -13.92 -8.24 -12.45
N ILE A 123 -14.78 -8.05 -11.44
CA ILE A 123 -14.49 -8.49 -10.08
C ILE A 123 -14.35 -10.01 -10.03
N HIS A 124 -15.27 -10.74 -10.66
CA HIS A 124 -15.23 -12.20 -10.70
C HIS A 124 -13.93 -12.71 -11.35
N ASN A 125 -13.59 -12.19 -12.53
CA ASN A 125 -12.37 -12.59 -13.24
C ASN A 125 -11.11 -12.26 -12.43
N LYS A 126 -11.10 -11.11 -11.74
CA LYS A 126 -9.98 -10.71 -10.87
C LYS A 126 -9.85 -11.63 -9.66
N ALA A 127 -10.97 -11.98 -9.02
CA ALA A 127 -11.00 -12.91 -7.89
C ALA A 127 -10.47 -14.30 -8.29
N LEU A 128 -10.93 -14.85 -9.42
CA LEU A 128 -10.43 -16.11 -9.96
C LEU A 128 -8.93 -16.07 -10.26
N SER A 129 -8.46 -15.01 -10.91
CA SER A 129 -7.02 -14.82 -11.22
C SER A 129 -6.17 -14.72 -9.94
N GLY A 130 -6.71 -14.10 -8.89
CA GLY A 130 -6.12 -14.05 -7.55
C GLY A 130 -6.25 -15.33 -6.73
N GLY A 131 -6.97 -16.34 -7.22
CA GLY A 131 -7.26 -17.57 -6.48
C GLY A 131 -8.27 -17.41 -5.33
N ASN A 132 -8.99 -16.29 -5.27
CA ASN A 132 -10.10 -16.13 -4.34
C ASN A 132 -11.33 -16.85 -4.93
N THR A 133 -11.59 -18.07 -4.46
CA THR A 133 -12.65 -18.93 -5.00
C THR A 133 -13.62 -19.43 -3.92
N GLN A 134 -13.37 -19.11 -2.66
CA GLN A 134 -14.18 -19.56 -1.52
C GLN A 134 -14.88 -18.37 -0.85
N PRO A 135 -16.08 -18.58 -0.27
CA PRO A 135 -16.73 -17.58 0.54
C PRO A 135 -15.82 -17.03 1.66
N GLY A 136 -15.72 -15.70 1.75
CA GLY A 136 -14.91 -15.00 2.74
C GLY A 136 -13.44 -14.76 2.33
N ASP A 137 -13.02 -15.24 1.16
CA ASP A 137 -11.67 -14.99 0.64
C ASP A 137 -11.39 -13.51 0.41
N GLY A 138 -12.42 -12.71 0.12
CA GLY A 138 -12.24 -11.28 -0.08
C GLY A 138 -11.67 -10.59 1.15
N ALA A 139 -12.25 -10.84 2.33
CA ALA A 139 -11.75 -10.30 3.60
C ALA A 139 -10.48 -11.02 4.08
N ARG A 140 -10.41 -12.35 3.90
CA ARG A 140 -9.26 -13.16 4.32
C ARG A 140 -7.97 -12.76 3.61
N PHE A 141 -8.04 -12.44 2.31
CA PHE A 141 -6.87 -12.11 1.47
C PHE A 141 -6.88 -10.67 0.93
N ARG A 142 -7.46 -9.75 1.69
CA ARG A 142 -7.36 -8.29 1.46
C ARG A 142 -5.91 -7.78 1.53
N GLY A 143 -5.70 -6.52 1.13
CA GLY A 143 -4.39 -5.88 1.23
C GLY A 143 -3.84 -5.82 2.65
N ARG A 144 -2.65 -6.37 2.89
CA ARG A 144 -1.90 -6.24 4.17
C ARG A 144 -0.41 -6.00 3.97
N GLY A 145 0.25 -5.49 5.00
CA GLY A 145 1.66 -5.11 4.99
C GLY A 145 1.89 -3.73 4.37
N LEU A 146 3.14 -3.31 4.25
CA LEU A 146 3.48 -1.92 3.89
C LEU A 146 3.24 -1.56 2.42
N ILE A 147 3.16 -2.55 1.52
CA ILE A 147 2.85 -2.36 0.08
C ILE A 147 1.74 -3.35 -0.36
N HIS A 148 0.81 -3.66 0.54
CA HIS A 148 -0.40 -4.47 0.27
C HIS A 148 -0.16 -5.78 -0.52
N LEU A 149 0.29 -6.82 0.18
CA LEU A 149 0.11 -8.19 -0.28
C LEU A 149 -1.39 -8.51 -0.35
N THR A 150 -1.86 -8.98 -1.51
CA THR A 150 -3.28 -9.22 -1.83
C THR A 150 -3.47 -10.58 -2.49
N TRP A 151 -4.71 -11.07 -2.49
CA TRP A 151 -5.18 -12.31 -3.13
C TRP A 151 -4.63 -13.60 -2.50
N ARG A 152 -5.44 -14.67 -2.49
CA ARG A 152 -5.01 -15.98 -1.97
C ARG A 152 -3.70 -16.44 -2.61
N SER A 153 -3.56 -16.27 -3.92
CA SER A 153 -2.33 -16.63 -4.65
C SER A 153 -1.12 -15.85 -4.15
N GLY A 154 -1.25 -14.55 -3.91
CA GLY A 154 -0.15 -13.72 -3.38
C GLY A 154 0.29 -14.15 -1.98
N TYR A 155 -0.66 -14.43 -1.08
CA TYR A 155 -0.37 -14.95 0.26
C TYR A 155 0.30 -16.34 0.20
N ARG A 156 -0.19 -17.23 -0.66
CA ARG A 156 0.39 -18.55 -0.88
C ARG A 156 1.83 -18.45 -1.40
N ASP A 157 2.05 -17.66 -2.43
CA ASP A 157 3.36 -17.55 -3.09
C ASP A 157 4.39 -16.90 -2.15
N TYR A 158 3.97 -15.89 -1.38
CA TYR A 158 4.78 -15.33 -0.29
C TYR A 158 5.08 -16.38 0.78
N GLY A 159 4.11 -17.21 1.15
CA GLY A 159 4.31 -18.31 2.10
C GLY A 159 5.31 -19.35 1.63
N VAL A 160 5.26 -19.74 0.35
CA VAL A 160 6.26 -20.62 -0.27
C VAL A 160 7.65 -19.98 -0.18
N PHE A 161 7.80 -18.71 -0.54
CA PHE A 161 9.07 -18.00 -0.44
C PHE A 161 9.62 -17.95 0.99
N ARG A 162 8.73 -17.79 1.98
CA ARG A 162 9.09 -17.74 3.40
C ARG A 162 9.26 -19.09 4.06
N ASN A 163 8.88 -20.18 3.38
CA ASN A 163 8.65 -21.48 3.99
C ASN A 163 7.76 -21.39 5.25
N ARG A 164 6.63 -20.67 5.13
CA ARG A 164 5.66 -20.43 6.21
C ARG A 164 4.26 -20.30 5.65
N ASP A 165 3.26 -20.84 6.35
CA ASP A 165 1.87 -20.67 5.92
C ASP A 165 1.33 -19.26 6.26
N PHE A 166 0.68 -18.64 5.28
CA PHE A 166 -0.09 -17.39 5.41
C PHE A 166 -1.48 -17.52 4.80
N THR A 167 -1.98 -18.74 4.60
CA THR A 167 -3.26 -19.01 3.95
C THR A 167 -4.31 -19.62 4.86
N THR A 168 -3.90 -20.27 5.96
CA THR A 168 -4.81 -20.80 6.97
C THR A 168 -5.00 -19.80 8.09
N ASP A 169 -6.25 -19.53 8.48
CA ASP A 169 -6.55 -18.61 9.58
C ASP A 169 -5.94 -19.10 10.91
N PRO A 170 -5.37 -18.19 11.75
CA PRO A 170 -5.34 -16.73 11.61
C PRO A 170 -4.09 -16.19 10.88
N ASN A 171 -3.30 -17.05 10.22
CA ASN A 171 -1.98 -16.70 9.68
C ASN A 171 -1.96 -15.53 8.67
N PRO A 172 -2.98 -15.31 7.79
CA PRO A 172 -3.00 -14.13 6.94
C PRO A 172 -2.85 -12.80 7.71
N GLU A 173 -3.31 -12.74 8.96
CA GLU A 173 -3.22 -11.53 9.79
C GLU A 173 -1.80 -11.21 10.23
N LEU A 174 -0.87 -12.16 10.20
CA LEU A 174 0.53 -11.90 10.52
C LEU A 174 1.15 -10.85 9.59
N VAL A 175 0.65 -10.74 8.36
CA VAL A 175 1.13 -9.74 7.38
C VAL A 175 0.81 -8.30 7.83
N GLN A 176 -0.19 -8.10 8.70
CA GLN A 176 -0.49 -6.81 9.33
C GLN A 176 0.05 -6.72 10.76
N SER A 177 0.00 -7.80 11.56
CA SER A 177 0.25 -7.74 13.00
C SER A 177 1.70 -7.99 13.42
N ASP A 178 2.53 -8.55 12.55
CA ASP A 178 3.96 -8.74 12.80
C ASP A 178 4.80 -7.80 11.93
N ALA A 179 5.52 -6.88 12.57
CA ALA A 179 6.36 -5.89 11.89
C ALA A 179 7.40 -6.54 10.95
N ALA A 180 8.00 -7.66 11.37
CA ALA A 180 8.97 -8.37 10.54
C ALA A 180 8.31 -8.91 9.27
N THR A 181 7.13 -9.52 9.39
CA THR A 181 6.37 -10.02 8.25
C THR A 181 5.86 -8.89 7.36
N ALA A 182 5.35 -7.80 7.94
CA ALA A 182 4.83 -6.64 7.22
C ALA A 182 5.89 -5.89 6.40
N ALA A 183 7.09 -5.69 6.97
CA ALA A 183 8.20 -5.07 6.25
C ALA A 183 8.79 -6.01 5.20
N HIS A 184 8.95 -7.30 5.56
CA HIS A 184 9.51 -8.28 4.66
C HIS A 184 8.63 -8.56 3.44
N SER A 185 7.30 -8.51 3.56
CA SER A 185 6.39 -8.67 2.42
C SER A 185 6.55 -7.53 1.39
N ALA A 186 6.82 -6.30 1.86
CA ALA A 186 7.14 -5.17 0.98
C ALA A 186 8.48 -5.37 0.27
N GLY A 187 9.51 -5.84 0.98
CA GLY A 187 10.80 -6.19 0.36
C GLY A 187 10.69 -7.35 -0.64
N TYR A 188 9.89 -8.37 -0.32
CA TYR A 188 9.60 -9.49 -1.22
C TYR A 188 8.97 -9.00 -2.53
N PHE A 189 7.92 -8.19 -2.42
CA PHE A 189 7.25 -7.62 -3.59
C PHE A 189 8.23 -6.77 -4.42
N TRP A 190 9.05 -5.94 -3.76
CA TRP A 190 10.05 -5.09 -4.40
C TRP A 190 11.05 -5.89 -5.24
N ALA A 191 11.56 -6.99 -4.66
CA ALA A 191 12.48 -7.88 -5.35
C ALA A 191 11.80 -8.66 -6.48
N LEU A 192 10.59 -9.19 -6.25
CA LEU A 192 9.79 -9.90 -7.25
C LEU A 192 9.55 -9.04 -8.51
N LYS A 193 9.27 -7.74 -8.31
CA LYS A 193 9.05 -6.77 -9.39
C LYS A 193 10.34 -6.13 -9.92
N ARG A 194 11.51 -6.51 -9.39
CA ARG A 194 12.85 -6.03 -9.79
C ARG A 194 12.98 -4.50 -9.78
N ILE A 195 12.31 -3.84 -8.82
CA ILE A 195 12.12 -2.38 -8.83
C ILE A 195 13.44 -1.62 -8.64
N ASN A 196 14.47 -2.24 -8.04
CA ASN A 196 15.82 -1.66 -7.97
C ASN A 196 16.31 -1.14 -9.33
N THR A 197 15.97 -1.82 -10.43
CA THR A 197 16.37 -1.40 -11.79
C THR A 197 15.87 0.00 -12.16
N GLU A 198 14.67 0.37 -11.70
CA GLU A 198 14.11 1.70 -11.91
C GLU A 198 14.57 2.66 -10.82
N ALA A 199 14.67 2.20 -9.57
CA ALA A 199 15.12 3.02 -8.46
C ALA A 199 16.56 3.53 -8.64
N ASP A 200 17.43 2.73 -9.28
CA ASP A 200 18.82 3.08 -9.54
C ASP A 200 19.01 4.14 -10.64
N ARG A 201 17.95 4.49 -11.38
CA ARG A 201 18.03 5.48 -12.46
C ARG A 201 18.17 6.92 -11.96
N GLY A 202 17.70 7.20 -10.75
CA GLY A 202 17.85 8.53 -10.16
C GLY A 202 16.81 8.88 -9.13
N ALA A 203 16.88 10.15 -8.73
CA ALA A 203 16.08 10.78 -7.68
C ALA A 203 15.02 11.75 -8.24
N ALA A 204 14.83 11.78 -9.56
CA ALA A 204 13.86 12.67 -10.18
C ALA A 204 12.43 12.12 -10.02
N ASP A 205 11.46 13.02 -10.16
CA ASP A 205 10.04 12.69 -10.14
C ASP A 205 9.63 11.60 -11.12
N ASN A 206 10.33 11.52 -12.25
CA ASN A 206 10.11 10.47 -13.25
C ASN A 206 10.60 9.11 -12.76
N ASP A 207 11.68 9.05 -11.99
CA ASP A 207 12.20 7.80 -11.42
C ASP A 207 11.25 7.27 -10.35
N VAL A 208 10.71 8.16 -9.51
CA VAL A 208 9.66 7.81 -8.52
C VAL A 208 8.41 7.29 -9.22
N ARG A 209 8.00 7.94 -10.32
CA ARG A 209 6.86 7.51 -11.15
C ARG A 209 7.10 6.12 -11.73
N ASN A 210 8.31 5.82 -12.23
CA ASN A 210 8.62 4.52 -12.80
C ASN A 210 8.55 3.41 -11.75
N CYS A 211 9.10 3.64 -10.55
CA CYS A 211 8.96 2.71 -9.42
C CYS A 211 7.48 2.50 -9.04
N PHE A 212 6.72 3.60 -8.93
CA PHE A 212 5.30 3.56 -8.59
C PHE A 212 4.45 2.74 -9.59
N ARG A 213 4.76 2.81 -10.89
CA ARG A 213 4.07 1.99 -11.91
C ARG A 213 4.24 0.50 -11.65
N LEU A 214 5.40 0.06 -11.15
CA LEU A 214 5.67 -1.34 -10.81
C LEU A 214 4.98 -1.80 -9.52
N VAL A 215 4.72 -0.85 -8.60
CA VAL A 215 3.92 -1.08 -7.38
C VAL A 215 2.41 -1.14 -7.66
N GLY A 216 1.98 -0.77 -8.87
CA GLY A 216 0.60 -0.92 -9.33
C GLY A 216 0.01 0.35 -9.92
N GLY A 217 0.64 1.52 -9.71
CA GLY A 217 0.25 2.76 -10.36
C GLY A 217 -1.10 3.35 -9.91
N ALA A 218 -1.68 2.88 -8.79
CA ALA A 218 -2.97 3.32 -8.29
C ALA A 218 -2.86 4.55 -7.38
N GLY A 219 -3.12 5.74 -7.94
CA GLY A 219 -3.24 7.01 -7.22
C GLY A 219 -2.02 7.49 -6.40
N GLY A 220 -2.04 8.76 -5.99
CA GLY A 220 -1.10 9.27 -4.98
C GLY A 220 0.35 9.50 -5.43
N LEU A 221 0.59 9.70 -6.72
CA LEU A 221 1.94 9.97 -7.23
C LEU A 221 2.57 11.25 -6.61
N PRO A 222 1.86 12.39 -6.49
CA PRO A 222 2.43 13.59 -5.89
C PRO A 222 2.94 13.36 -4.46
N GLU A 223 2.18 12.62 -3.65
CA GLU A 223 2.55 12.32 -2.27
C GLU A 223 3.73 11.34 -2.20
N ARG A 224 3.82 10.36 -3.11
CA ARG A 224 4.99 9.47 -3.20
C ARG A 224 6.26 10.26 -3.57
N GLN A 225 6.17 11.19 -4.52
CA GLN A 225 7.27 12.09 -4.88
C GLN A 225 7.68 12.96 -3.69
N GLN A 226 6.71 13.47 -2.93
CA GLN A 226 6.99 14.22 -1.72
C GLN A 226 7.68 13.38 -0.65
N PHE A 227 7.17 12.19 -0.32
CA PHE A 227 7.80 11.29 0.64
C PHE A 227 9.22 10.93 0.20
N PHE A 228 9.41 10.63 -1.08
CA PHE A 228 10.72 10.32 -1.62
C PHE A 228 11.72 11.44 -1.35
N ARG A 229 11.39 12.69 -1.67
CA ARG A 229 12.30 13.83 -1.48
C ARG A 229 12.68 14.03 0.00
N TYR A 230 11.73 13.93 0.93
CA TYR A 230 12.01 14.02 2.36
C TYR A 230 12.91 12.90 2.86
N VAL A 231 12.58 11.66 2.50
CA VAL A 231 13.37 10.50 2.94
C VAL A 231 14.77 10.55 2.32
N TYR A 232 14.88 10.85 1.02
CA TYR A 232 16.17 10.93 0.34
C TYR A 232 17.03 12.06 0.90
N PHE A 233 16.45 13.23 1.18
CA PHE A 233 17.15 14.32 1.87
C PHE A 233 17.80 13.84 3.18
N ILE A 234 17.03 13.15 4.04
CA ILE A 234 17.51 12.63 5.34
C ILE A 234 18.59 11.56 5.14
N LEU A 235 18.34 10.57 4.28
CA LEU A 235 19.22 9.41 4.13
C LEU A 235 20.49 9.70 3.33
N ASN A 236 20.46 10.72 2.47
CA ASN A 236 21.59 11.11 1.63
C ASN A 236 22.39 12.28 2.22
N ASP A 237 22.11 12.68 3.48
CA ASP A 237 22.82 13.71 4.25
C ASP A 237 23.02 15.02 3.46
N VAL A 238 21.97 15.44 2.75
CA VAL A 238 22.01 16.64 1.92
C VAL A 238 21.96 17.86 2.84
N PRO A 239 22.80 18.90 2.66
CA PRO A 239 22.92 20.01 3.61
C PRO A 239 21.71 20.96 3.61
N THR A 240 20.84 20.91 2.61
CA THR A 240 19.69 21.82 2.49
C THR A 240 18.48 21.07 1.93
N MET A 241 17.37 21.11 2.67
CA MET A 241 16.12 20.51 2.24
C MET A 241 15.61 21.29 1.01
N PRO A 242 15.23 20.63 -0.09
CA PRO A 242 14.62 21.32 -1.23
C PRO A 242 13.32 22.00 -0.77
N MET A 243 13.35 23.34 -0.69
CA MET A 243 12.21 24.17 -0.31
C MET A 243 11.28 24.33 -1.53
N GLU A 244 10.21 23.54 -1.61
CA GLU A 244 9.13 23.75 -2.58
C GLU A 244 7.91 24.37 -1.90
N ASN A 245 7.68 25.65 -2.17
CA ASN A 245 6.56 26.42 -1.60
C ASN A 245 5.17 26.02 -2.16
N GLY A 246 5.11 25.16 -3.18
CA GLY A 246 3.87 24.69 -3.83
C GLY A 246 3.35 23.33 -3.35
N LEU A 247 4.05 22.65 -2.44
CA LEU A 247 3.67 21.33 -1.98
C LEU A 247 2.45 21.39 -1.06
N ARG A 248 1.29 20.91 -1.55
CA ARG A 248 0.18 20.54 -0.65
C ARG A 248 0.64 19.36 0.19
N ARG A 249 0.94 19.64 1.47
CA ARG A 249 1.27 18.65 2.49
C ARG A 249 0.08 17.73 2.71
N GLN A 250 0.32 16.44 2.92
CA GLN A 250 -0.75 15.47 3.14
C GLN A 250 -1.67 15.95 4.27
N LEU A 251 -2.95 16.09 3.96
CA LEU A 251 -4.00 16.26 4.95
C LEU A 251 -4.29 14.86 5.48
N GLU A 252 -4.35 14.68 6.81
CA GLU A 252 -4.96 13.48 7.34
C GLU A 252 -6.44 13.53 6.95
N GLU A 253 -6.88 12.60 6.10
CA GLU A 253 -8.29 12.25 5.96
C GLU A 253 -8.68 11.28 7.08
#